data_AF-A0AAN5HYD2-F1
#
_entry.id   AF-A0AAN5HYD2-F1
#
_cell.length_a   1.000
_cell.length_b   1.000
_cell.length_c   1.000
_cell.angle_alpha   90.00
_cell.angle_beta   90.00
_cell.angle_gamma   90.00
#
_symmetry.space_group_name_H-M   'P 1'
#
loop_
_entity.id
_entity.type
_entity.pdbx_description
1 polymer ?
#
loop_
_entity_poly.entity_id
_entity_poly.type
_entity_poly.pdbx_seq_one_letter_code
_entity_poly.pdbx_strand_id
1 'polypeptide(L)'
;MPASSTATSTTPFFELYDYSRHWRILAGLWALFGIGTAILQCVVLVHPAWISSSNGAVLFGLYDVCYTAPCDFAPWQIRSISTSFDAAAIAILASTTISLMGVFVVLLLFVVGDTHVFNVVGWMHLFSFLCELTGIFIFPYAWSSPKMAEICASDSFAIGSCMLRWPYLLAVALAADHLSLALLGMMLSCRKPPKRNKFPMHTFEYVHHLPPPAHCQPELYFTNGGTMKL
;
A
#
# COMPACT_ATOMS: atom_id res chain seq x y z
N MET A 1 -6.66 4.27 -64.90
CA MET A 1 -6.79 4.72 -63.50
C MET A 1 -7.13 3.49 -62.67
N PRO A 2 -6.32 3.18 -61.64
CA PRO A 2 -6.80 3.41 -60.29
C PRO A 2 -5.83 4.26 -59.48
N ALA A 3 -6.42 4.91 -58.47
CA ALA A 3 -5.83 5.94 -57.66
C ALA A 3 -4.74 5.40 -56.72
N SER A 4 -3.64 6.13 -56.69
CA SER A 4 -2.71 6.19 -55.56
C SER A 4 -3.45 6.72 -54.33
N SER A 5 -3.51 5.94 -53.25
CA SER A 5 -3.79 6.44 -51.91
C SER A 5 -2.61 6.13 -51.00
N THR A 6 -1.72 7.11 -50.94
CA THR A 6 -0.81 7.40 -49.83
C THR A 6 -1.57 7.42 -48.49
N ALA A 7 -1.19 6.56 -47.55
CA ALA A 7 -1.52 6.67 -46.12
C ALA A 7 -0.45 5.92 -45.30
N THR A 8 0.62 6.61 -44.90
CA THR A 8 0.90 7.09 -43.52
C THR A 8 1.54 6.05 -42.59
N SER A 9 2.87 6.14 -42.47
CA SER A 9 3.74 5.48 -41.47
C SER A 9 3.67 6.09 -40.06
N THR A 10 2.52 6.68 -39.67
CA THR A 10 2.34 7.44 -38.41
C THR A 10 1.80 6.64 -37.23
N THR A 11 1.48 5.36 -37.40
CA THR A 11 0.82 4.53 -36.38
C THR A 11 1.70 4.12 -35.17
N PRO A 12 3.00 3.75 -35.29
CA PRO A 12 3.74 3.24 -34.13
C PRO A 12 4.21 4.33 -33.15
N PHE A 13 4.47 5.56 -33.64
CA PHE A 13 4.89 6.68 -32.80
C PHE A 13 3.76 7.22 -31.93
N PHE A 14 2.55 7.29 -32.48
CA PHE A 14 1.36 7.75 -31.76
C PHE A 14 0.98 6.77 -30.63
N GLU A 15 1.02 5.46 -30.88
CA GLU A 15 0.77 4.43 -29.86
C GLU A 15 1.77 4.48 -28.70
N LEU A 16 3.07 4.71 -28.98
CA LEU A 16 4.08 4.84 -27.92
C LEU A 16 3.94 6.14 -27.12
N TYR A 17 3.53 7.22 -27.78
CA TYR A 17 3.24 8.49 -27.12
C TYR A 17 2.07 8.33 -26.14
N ASP A 18 0.97 7.74 -26.60
CA ASP A 18 -0.19 7.44 -25.76
C ASP A 18 0.18 6.50 -24.61
N TYR A 19 0.91 5.41 -24.88
CA TYR A 19 1.39 4.50 -23.83
C TYR A 19 2.22 5.24 -22.76
N SER A 20 3.16 6.09 -23.17
CA SER A 20 4.01 6.84 -22.24
C SER A 20 3.24 7.85 -21.39
N ARG A 21 2.18 8.45 -21.95
CA ARG A 21 1.30 9.39 -21.25
C ARG A 21 0.44 8.67 -20.23
N HIS A 22 -0.18 7.55 -20.60
CA HIS A 22 -0.97 6.72 -19.70
C HIS A 22 -0.11 6.20 -18.53
N TRP A 23 1.11 5.73 -18.80
CA TRP A 23 2.04 5.30 -17.76
C TRP A 23 2.38 6.41 -16.76
N ARG A 24 2.63 7.64 -17.23
CA ARG A 24 2.89 8.79 -16.34
C ARG A 24 1.67 9.17 -15.48
N ILE A 25 0.47 9.07 -16.05
CA ILE A 25 -0.77 9.32 -15.31
C ILE A 25 -0.95 8.28 -14.21
N LEU A 26 -0.75 6.99 -14.52
CA LEU A 26 -0.81 5.90 -13.54
C LEU A 26 0.24 6.08 -12.43
N ALA A 27 1.47 6.48 -12.78
CA ALA A 27 2.51 6.77 -11.80
C ALA A 27 2.15 7.96 -10.89
N GLY A 28 1.56 9.01 -11.45
CA GLY A 28 1.08 10.17 -10.68
C GLY A 28 -0.08 9.82 -9.74
N LEU A 29 -1.06 9.04 -10.22
CA LEU A 29 -2.16 8.53 -9.40
C LEU A 29 -1.66 7.63 -8.27
N TRP A 30 -0.72 6.74 -8.57
CA TRP A 30 -0.09 5.87 -7.57
C TRP A 30 0.59 6.67 -6.45
N ALA A 31 1.35 7.73 -6.82
CA ALA A 31 1.98 8.60 -5.83
C ALA A 31 0.95 9.37 -4.99
N LEU A 32 -0.13 9.87 -5.60
CA LEU A 32 -1.21 10.57 -4.90
C LEU A 32 -1.92 9.65 -3.90
N PHE A 33 -2.25 8.42 -4.31
CA PHE A 33 -2.83 7.42 -3.42
C PHE A 33 -1.88 7.07 -2.28
N GLY A 34 -0.59 6.88 -2.55
CA GLY A 34 0.42 6.64 -1.49
C GLY A 34 0.49 7.76 -0.44
N ILE A 35 0.43 9.03 -0.87
CA ILE A 35 0.38 10.18 0.05
C ILE A 35 -0.91 10.16 0.88
N GLY A 36 -2.05 9.92 0.23
CA GLY A 36 -3.36 9.82 0.91
C GLY A 36 -3.38 8.71 1.96
N THR A 37 -2.91 7.52 1.60
CA THR A 37 -2.78 6.37 2.51
C THR A 37 -1.89 6.71 3.70
N ALA A 38 -0.74 7.36 3.49
CA ALA A 38 0.14 7.74 4.61
C ALA A 38 -0.52 8.75 5.58
N ILE A 39 -1.28 9.71 5.07
CA ILE A 39 -2.03 10.67 5.90
C ILE A 39 -3.11 9.95 6.71
N LEU A 40 -3.90 9.09 6.06
CA LEU A 40 -4.93 8.32 6.74
C LEU A 40 -4.35 7.36 7.78
N GLN A 41 -3.16 6.82 7.53
CA GLN A 41 -2.44 5.99 8.49
C GLN A 41 -2.06 6.78 9.77
N CYS A 42 -1.56 8.01 9.61
CA CYS A 42 -1.32 8.91 10.76
C CYS A 42 -2.61 9.19 11.53
N VAL A 43 -3.72 9.42 10.82
CA VAL A 43 -5.05 9.64 11.43
C VAL A 43 -5.46 8.42 12.25
N VAL A 44 -5.40 7.22 11.68
CA VAL A 44 -5.73 5.95 12.36
C VAL A 44 -4.87 5.70 13.60
N LEU A 45 -3.55 5.97 13.51
CA LEU A 45 -2.62 5.86 14.62
C LEU A 45 -2.96 6.84 15.75
N VAL A 46 -3.28 8.10 15.42
CA VAL A 46 -3.57 9.16 16.39
C VAL A 46 -4.96 9.01 17.00
N HIS A 47 -5.90 8.33 16.32
CA HIS A 47 -7.28 8.27 16.80
C HIS A 47 -7.42 7.57 18.16
N PRO A 48 -8.05 8.24 19.16
CA PRO A 48 -8.16 7.71 20.53
C PRO A 48 -9.23 6.62 20.68
N ALA A 49 -9.88 6.21 19.60
CA ALA A 49 -11.10 5.43 19.69
C ALA A 49 -11.28 4.44 18.54
N TRP A 50 -10.64 3.29 18.69
CA TRP A 50 -10.82 2.13 17.84
C TRP A 50 -12.04 1.30 18.25
N ILE A 51 -12.31 1.25 19.56
CA ILE A 51 -13.46 0.56 20.15
C ILE A 51 -14.14 1.51 21.15
N SER A 52 -15.45 1.38 21.30
CA SER A 52 -16.19 1.98 22.41
C SER A 52 -17.03 0.93 23.13
N SER A 53 -17.24 1.13 24.43
CA SER A 53 -18.27 0.41 25.18
C SER A 53 -19.67 0.69 24.57
N SER A 54 -20.62 -0.22 24.75
CA SER A 54 -21.98 -0.10 24.21
C SER A 54 -22.73 1.17 24.67
N ASN A 55 -22.41 1.68 25.85
CA ASN A 55 -22.94 2.92 26.40
C ASN A 55 -22.17 4.19 25.96
N GLY A 56 -21.07 4.02 25.21
CA GLY A 56 -20.19 5.10 24.78
C GLY A 56 -19.40 5.80 25.90
N ALA A 57 -19.44 5.29 27.14
CA ALA A 57 -18.80 5.92 28.29
C ALA A 57 -17.28 5.71 28.30
N VAL A 58 -16.81 4.56 27.80
CA VAL A 58 -15.38 4.21 27.73
C VAL A 58 -14.95 4.06 26.27
N LEU A 59 -13.86 4.75 25.93
CA LEU A 59 -13.21 4.72 24.63
C LEU A 59 -11.85 4.03 24.74
N PHE A 60 -11.57 3.13 23.81
CA PHE A 60 -10.29 2.45 23.71
C PHE A 60 -9.59 2.87 22.43
N GLY A 61 -8.40 3.44 22.58
CA GLY A 61 -7.44 3.63 21.52
C GLY A 61 -6.49 2.45 21.40
N LEU A 62 -5.50 2.62 20.52
CA LEU A 62 -4.46 1.62 20.30
C LEU A 62 -3.43 1.58 21.45
N TYR A 63 -3.18 2.72 22.10
CA TYR A 63 -2.17 2.89 23.16
C TYR A 63 -2.68 3.71 24.37
N ASP A 64 -3.95 4.09 24.40
CA ASP A 64 -4.54 4.83 25.52
C ASP A 64 -6.00 4.40 25.74
N VAL A 65 -6.48 4.58 26.98
CA VAL A 65 -7.86 4.27 27.39
C VAL A 65 -8.44 5.48 28.08
N CYS A 66 -9.64 5.86 27.64
CA CYS A 66 -10.36 6.99 28.18
C CYS A 66 -11.67 6.55 28.82
N TYR A 67 -11.84 6.85 30.11
CA TYR A 67 -13.00 6.47 30.92
C TYR A 67 -14.09 7.56 30.99
N THR A 68 -13.81 8.77 30.48
CA THR A 68 -14.69 9.94 30.60
C THR A 68 -14.81 10.67 29.26
N ALA A 69 -16.04 10.86 28.77
CA ALA A 69 -16.30 11.71 27.61
C ALA A 69 -16.66 13.14 28.08
N PRO A 70 -16.00 14.22 27.61
CA PRO A 70 -14.95 14.25 26.58
C PRO A 70 -13.57 13.84 27.09
N CYS A 71 -12.79 13.18 26.23
CA CYS A 71 -11.41 12.78 26.54
C CYS A 71 -10.45 13.96 26.36
N ASP A 72 -9.59 14.21 27.35
CA ASP A 72 -8.41 15.05 27.17
C ASP A 72 -7.41 14.29 26.28
N PHE A 73 -7.49 14.54 24.98
CA PHE A 73 -6.70 13.83 23.99
C PHE A 73 -5.24 14.30 24.00
N ALA A 74 -4.34 13.41 24.42
CA ALA A 74 -2.90 13.62 24.37
C ALA A 74 -2.24 12.60 23.42
N PRO A 75 -1.97 12.95 22.14
CA PRO A 75 -1.50 12.02 21.09
C PRO A 75 -0.14 11.36 21.36
N TRP A 76 0.56 11.80 22.41
CA TRP A 76 1.92 11.35 22.74
C TRP A 76 2.01 10.71 24.12
N GLN A 77 0.87 10.54 24.80
CA GLN A 77 0.83 9.92 26.12
C GLN A 77 0.58 8.42 25.95
N ILE A 78 1.67 7.66 25.86
CA ILE A 78 1.63 6.20 25.72
C ILE A 78 1.35 5.59 27.09
N ARG A 79 0.23 4.91 27.25
CA ARG A 79 -0.10 4.13 28.45
C ARG A 79 -0.13 2.65 28.08
N SER A 80 0.85 1.88 28.56
CA SER A 80 0.86 0.44 28.32
C SER A 80 -0.41 -0.20 28.89
N ILE A 81 -1.23 -0.80 28.00
CA ILE A 81 -2.50 -1.41 28.38
C ILE A 81 -2.28 -2.89 28.69
N SER A 82 -1.66 -3.59 27.73
CA SER A 82 -1.24 -4.99 27.80
C SER A 82 -0.15 -5.22 26.74
N THR A 83 0.63 -6.27 26.91
CA THR A 83 1.68 -6.65 25.95
C THR A 83 1.14 -6.90 24.53
N SER A 84 -0.08 -7.43 24.41
CA SER A 84 -0.72 -7.67 23.11
C SER A 84 -1.19 -6.38 22.43
N PHE A 85 -1.75 -5.44 23.19
CA PHE A 85 -2.14 -4.12 22.64
C PHE A 85 -0.90 -3.32 22.24
N ASP A 86 0.15 -3.35 23.06
CA ASP A 86 1.42 -2.69 22.75
C ASP A 86 2.05 -3.28 21.49
N ALA A 87 2.01 -4.61 21.31
CA ALA A 87 2.49 -5.27 20.09
C ALA A 87 1.70 -4.84 18.84
N ALA A 88 0.36 -4.75 18.94
CA ALA A 88 -0.46 -4.23 17.84
C ALA A 88 -0.13 -2.76 17.55
N ALA A 89 0.02 -1.92 18.58
CA ALA A 89 0.40 -0.52 18.44
C ALA A 89 1.74 -0.33 17.74
N ILE A 90 2.74 -1.12 18.13
CA ILE A 90 4.07 -1.11 17.51
C ILE A 90 3.99 -1.57 16.05
N ALA A 91 3.19 -2.58 15.73
CA ALA A 91 3.03 -3.06 14.35
C ALA A 91 2.41 -1.99 13.43
N ILE A 92 1.35 -1.32 13.88
CA ILE A 92 0.71 -0.21 13.14
C ILE A 92 1.65 1.00 13.05
N LEU A 93 2.40 1.32 14.12
CA LEU A 93 3.41 2.40 14.11
C LEU A 93 4.54 2.10 13.12
N ALA A 94 5.03 0.86 13.08
CA ALA A 94 6.06 0.42 12.14
C ALA A 94 5.55 0.53 10.69
N SER A 95 4.34 0.04 10.42
CA SER A 95 3.65 0.22 9.13
C SER A 95 3.59 1.70 8.71
N THR A 96 3.14 2.56 9.62
CA THR A 96 3.04 4.02 9.40
C THR A 96 4.40 4.62 9.06
N THR A 97 5.44 4.25 9.80
CA THR A 97 6.80 4.78 9.63
C THR A 97 7.39 4.35 8.28
N ILE A 98 7.23 3.08 7.90
CA ILE A 98 7.71 2.57 6.61
C ILE A 98 6.96 3.25 5.46
N SER A 99 5.63 3.42 5.59
CA SER A 99 4.81 4.10 4.58
C SER A 99 5.21 5.58 4.42
N LEU A 100 5.44 6.30 5.51
CA LEU A 100 5.92 7.69 5.47
C LEU A 100 7.31 7.80 4.82
N MET A 101 8.22 6.88 5.15
CA MET A 101 9.53 6.81 4.52
C MET A 101 9.39 6.55 3.00
N GLY A 102 8.50 5.64 2.60
CA GLY A 102 8.20 5.36 1.20
C GLY A 102 7.72 6.59 0.45
N VAL A 103 6.76 7.32 1.02
CA VAL A 103 6.25 8.59 0.45
C VAL A 103 7.35 9.64 0.36
N PHE A 104 8.19 9.78 1.39
CA PHE A 104 9.32 10.71 1.37
C PHE A 104 10.29 10.41 0.23
N VAL A 105 10.61 9.13 0.01
CA VAL A 105 11.44 8.68 -1.11
C VAL A 105 10.79 9.00 -2.46
N VAL A 106 9.48 8.80 -2.61
CA VAL A 106 8.75 9.18 -3.83
C VAL A 106 8.82 10.68 -4.07
N LEU A 107 8.60 11.52 -3.06
CA LEU A 107 8.62 12.98 -3.18
C LEU A 107 10.02 13.49 -3.58
N LEU A 108 11.09 12.96 -2.97
CA LEU A 108 12.45 13.35 -3.31
C LEU A 108 12.84 12.89 -4.72
N LEU A 109 12.52 11.65 -5.08
CA LEU A 109 13.03 11.04 -6.31
C LEU A 109 12.12 11.25 -7.53
N PHE A 110 10.89 11.73 -7.34
CA PHE A 110 10.09 12.29 -8.43
C PHE A 110 10.82 13.45 -9.12
N VAL A 111 11.62 14.21 -8.37
CA VAL A 111 12.49 15.28 -8.91
C VAL A 111 13.69 14.71 -9.69
N VAL A 112 14.17 13.52 -9.30
CA VAL A 112 15.41 12.91 -9.82
C VAL A 112 15.15 11.96 -11.01
N GLY A 113 13.92 11.44 -11.17
CA GLY A 113 13.51 10.67 -12.35
C GLY A 113 14.07 9.25 -12.44
N ASP A 114 14.47 8.66 -11.32
CA ASP A 114 15.05 7.31 -11.25
C ASP A 114 13.97 6.21 -11.41
N THR A 115 14.31 5.13 -12.12
CA THR A 115 13.48 3.94 -12.32
C THR A 115 13.37 3.07 -11.07
N HIS A 116 14.43 3.01 -10.27
CA HIS A 116 14.51 2.05 -9.16
C HIS A 116 13.55 2.37 -8.01
N VAL A 117 13.04 3.60 -7.98
CA VAL A 117 12.12 4.13 -6.96
C VAL A 117 10.84 3.32 -6.87
N PHE A 118 10.19 3.04 -8.01
CA PHE A 118 8.91 2.33 -8.01
C PHE A 118 9.02 0.91 -7.46
N ASN A 119 10.14 0.23 -7.74
CA ASN A 119 10.39 -1.09 -7.20
C ASN A 119 10.65 -1.03 -5.68
N VAL A 120 11.58 -0.19 -5.24
CA VAL A 120 11.94 -0.06 -3.82
C VAL A 120 10.73 0.34 -2.98
N VAL A 121 9.98 1.35 -3.42
CA VAL A 121 8.78 1.82 -2.70
C VAL A 121 7.65 0.80 -2.77
N GLY A 122 7.52 0.06 -3.87
CA GLY A 122 6.61 -1.09 -3.96
C GLY A 122 6.88 -2.15 -2.88
N TRP A 123 8.16 -2.49 -2.66
CA TRP A 123 8.56 -3.37 -1.55
C TRP A 123 8.28 -2.75 -0.18
N MET A 124 8.53 -1.44 0.00
CA MET A 124 8.22 -0.76 1.26
C MET A 124 6.72 -0.78 1.58
N HIS A 125 5.85 -0.59 0.59
CA HIS A 125 4.40 -0.74 0.77
C HIS A 125 4.01 -2.19 1.09
N LEU A 126 4.68 -3.18 0.51
CA LEU A 126 4.45 -4.59 0.87
C LEU A 126 4.82 -4.89 2.33
N PHE A 127 5.97 -4.40 2.80
CA PHE A 127 6.35 -4.53 4.21
C PHE A 127 5.37 -3.78 5.13
N SER A 128 4.92 -2.59 4.72
CA SER A 128 3.88 -1.83 5.45
C SER A 128 2.60 -2.64 5.58
N PHE A 129 2.12 -3.25 4.48
CA PHE A 129 0.97 -4.15 4.48
C PHE A 129 1.12 -5.30 5.47
N LEU A 130 2.27 -5.98 5.51
CA LEU A 130 2.49 -7.10 6.43
C LEU A 130 2.46 -6.65 7.90
N CYS A 131 3.07 -5.51 8.22
CA CYS A 131 3.00 -4.92 9.56
C CYS A 131 1.59 -4.49 9.94
N GLU A 132 0.86 -3.85 9.01
CA GLU A 132 -0.53 -3.43 9.21
C GLU A 132 -1.45 -4.62 9.46
N LEU A 133 -1.33 -5.65 8.62
CA LEU A 133 -2.09 -6.88 8.72
C LEU A 133 -1.85 -7.57 10.07
N THR A 134 -0.59 -7.58 10.53
CA THR A 134 -0.23 -8.10 11.85
C THR A 134 -0.92 -7.31 12.96
N GLY A 135 -0.93 -5.98 12.90
CA GLY A 135 -1.63 -5.13 13.86
C GLY A 135 -3.14 -5.39 13.89
N ILE A 136 -3.76 -5.48 12.71
CA ILE A 136 -5.21 -5.75 12.55
C ILE A 136 -5.59 -7.13 13.09
N PHE A 137 -4.72 -8.14 13.02
CA PHE A 137 -5.00 -9.48 13.57
C PHE A 137 -4.66 -9.62 15.06
N ILE A 138 -3.61 -8.96 15.55
CA ILE A 138 -3.25 -8.98 16.98
C ILE A 138 -4.29 -8.23 17.80
N PHE A 139 -4.82 -7.11 17.29
CA PHE A 139 -5.81 -6.31 17.98
C PHE A 139 -7.05 -7.11 18.42
N PRO A 140 -7.70 -7.93 17.56
CA PRO A 140 -8.80 -8.76 17.98
C PRO A 140 -8.40 -9.92 18.89
N TYR A 141 -7.19 -10.45 18.73
CA TYR A 141 -6.66 -11.50 19.60
C TYR A 141 -6.46 -11.00 21.05
N ALA A 142 -6.09 -9.72 21.21
CA ALA A 142 -5.88 -9.07 22.50
C ALA A 142 -7.15 -8.92 23.37
N TRP A 143 -8.36 -9.13 22.80
CA TRP A 143 -9.62 -9.15 23.56
C TRP A 143 -9.73 -10.29 24.57
N SER A 144 -8.97 -11.37 24.40
CA SER A 144 -8.92 -12.48 25.35
C SER A 144 -8.27 -12.11 26.70
N SER A 145 -7.76 -10.89 26.84
CA SER A 145 -7.15 -10.41 28.08
C SER A 145 -8.21 -10.07 29.15
N PRO A 146 -7.96 -10.36 30.44
CA PRO A 146 -8.92 -10.11 31.52
C PRO A 146 -9.30 -8.63 31.66
N LYS A 147 -8.44 -7.72 31.19
CA LYS A 147 -8.70 -6.27 31.17
C LYS A 147 -9.84 -5.89 30.22
N MET A 148 -10.02 -6.62 29.12
CA MET A 148 -11.15 -6.41 28.22
C MET A 148 -12.44 -7.06 28.74
N ALA A 149 -12.31 -8.17 29.46
CA ALA A 149 -13.45 -8.81 30.12
C ALA A 149 -14.10 -7.91 31.18
N GLU A 150 -13.29 -7.20 31.96
CA GLU A 150 -13.78 -6.25 32.97
C GLU A 150 -14.60 -5.10 32.36
N ILE A 151 -14.20 -4.62 31.18
CA ILE A 151 -14.75 -3.36 30.63
C ILE A 151 -15.86 -3.62 29.60
N CYS A 152 -15.76 -4.68 28.81
CA CYS A 152 -16.82 -5.13 27.90
C CYS A 152 -17.79 -6.12 28.59
N ALA A 153 -17.65 -6.36 29.90
CA ALA A 153 -18.45 -7.30 30.71
C ALA A 153 -18.63 -8.68 30.05
N SER A 154 -17.61 -9.14 29.32
CA SER A 154 -17.64 -10.37 28.52
C SER A 154 -16.24 -10.90 28.26
N ASP A 155 -16.00 -12.17 28.58
CA ASP A 155 -14.73 -12.89 28.35
C ASP A 155 -14.48 -13.24 26.87
N SER A 156 -15.46 -13.00 25.99
CA SER A 156 -15.39 -13.30 24.56
C SER A 156 -16.16 -12.28 23.70
N PHE A 157 -15.87 -12.26 22.40
CA PHE A 157 -16.52 -11.36 21.42
C PHE A 157 -18.03 -11.62 21.36
N ALA A 158 -18.79 -10.86 22.17
CA ALA A 158 -20.23 -10.81 22.12
C ALA A 158 -20.66 -9.54 21.36
N ILE A 159 -21.24 -9.71 20.18
CA ILE A 159 -21.84 -8.62 19.39
C ILE A 159 -22.99 -8.03 20.24
N GLY A 160 -22.71 -6.95 20.97
CA GLY A 160 -23.68 -6.30 21.86
C GLY A 160 -23.08 -5.55 23.04
N SER A 161 -21.87 -5.91 23.52
CA SER A 161 -21.26 -5.24 24.68
C SER A 161 -20.21 -4.18 24.33
N CYS A 162 -19.52 -4.32 23.19
CA CYS A 162 -18.55 -3.35 22.67
C CYS A 162 -18.75 -3.13 21.16
N MET A 163 -18.62 -1.88 20.71
CA MET A 163 -18.84 -1.44 19.33
C MET A 163 -17.51 -1.06 18.67
N LEU A 164 -17.28 -1.62 17.47
CA LEU A 164 -16.18 -1.21 16.60
C LEU A 164 -16.42 0.19 16.05
N ARG A 165 -15.39 1.02 16.07
CA ARG A 165 -15.44 2.38 15.52
C ARG A 165 -14.76 2.43 14.15
N TRP A 166 -15.03 3.51 13.45
CA TRP A 166 -14.51 3.76 12.11
C TRP A 166 -12.97 3.69 11.98
N PRO A 167 -12.12 4.02 12.98
CA PRO A 167 -10.67 3.93 12.79
C PRO A 167 -10.20 2.50 12.53
N TYR A 168 -10.84 1.50 13.14
CA TYR A 168 -10.54 0.09 12.86
C TYR A 168 -10.94 -0.30 11.44
N LEU A 169 -12.11 0.14 10.97
CA LEU A 169 -12.55 -0.11 9.59
C LEU A 169 -11.62 0.56 8.57
N LEU A 170 -11.12 1.76 8.89
CA LEU A 170 -10.11 2.42 8.07
C LEU A 170 -8.78 1.66 8.07
N ALA A 171 -8.31 1.12 9.19
CA ALA A 171 -7.10 0.30 9.22
C ALA A 171 -7.21 -0.90 8.24
N VAL A 172 -8.36 -1.59 8.26
CA VAL A 172 -8.64 -2.70 7.32
C VAL A 172 -8.64 -2.21 5.86
N ALA A 173 -9.25 -1.06 5.57
CA ALA A 173 -9.22 -0.48 4.23
C ALA A 173 -7.80 -0.09 3.79
N LEU A 174 -7.00 0.50 4.69
CA LEU A 174 -5.62 0.91 4.43
C LEU A 174 -4.70 -0.28 4.16
N ALA A 175 -4.94 -1.43 4.79
CA ALA A 175 -4.22 -2.65 4.46
C ALA A 175 -4.47 -3.09 3.01
N ALA A 176 -5.73 -3.04 2.54
CA ALA A 176 -6.05 -3.32 1.14
C ALA A 176 -5.41 -2.30 0.18
N ASP A 177 -5.36 -1.03 0.57
CA ASP A 177 -4.71 0.04 -0.19
C ASP A 177 -3.19 -0.17 -0.28
N HIS A 178 -2.51 -0.52 0.82
CA HIS A 178 -1.07 -0.83 0.79
C HIS A 178 -0.74 -2.00 -0.12
N LEU A 179 -1.55 -3.06 -0.10
CA LEU A 179 -1.38 -4.18 -1.02
C LEU A 179 -1.55 -3.74 -2.48
N SER A 180 -2.58 -2.93 -2.75
CA SER A 180 -2.84 -2.39 -4.09
C SER A 180 -1.69 -1.49 -4.57
N LEU A 181 -1.17 -0.62 -3.70
CA LEU A 181 -0.02 0.24 -3.97
C LEU A 181 1.26 -0.56 -4.20
N ALA A 182 1.49 -1.63 -3.45
CA ALA A 182 2.64 -2.51 -3.64
C ALA A 182 2.60 -3.17 -5.03
N LEU A 183 1.46 -3.77 -5.39
CA LEU A 183 1.28 -4.41 -6.69
C LEU A 183 1.39 -3.42 -7.85
N LEU A 184 0.74 -2.26 -7.74
CA LEU A 184 0.83 -1.20 -8.76
C LEU A 184 2.26 -0.68 -8.90
N GLY A 185 2.99 -0.47 -7.81
CA GLY A 185 4.39 -0.03 -7.83
C GLY A 185 5.31 -1.01 -8.55
N MET A 186 5.16 -2.31 -8.25
CA MET A 186 5.91 -3.37 -8.94
C MET A 186 5.55 -3.43 -10.45
N MET A 187 4.27 -3.35 -10.80
CA MET A 187 3.82 -3.34 -12.19
C MET A 187 4.37 -2.13 -12.97
N LEU A 188 4.37 -0.94 -12.36
CA LEU A 188 4.92 0.28 -12.96
C LEU A 188 6.44 0.19 -13.16
N SER A 189 7.16 -0.49 -12.26
CA SER A 189 8.59 -0.80 -12.42
C SER A 189 8.82 -1.69 -13.65
N CYS A 190 8.03 -2.75 -13.80
CA CYS A 190 8.17 -3.70 -14.91
C CYS A 190 7.76 -3.12 -16.27
N ARG A 191 6.84 -2.14 -16.32
CA ARG A 191 6.22 -1.62 -17.55
C ARG A 191 6.75 -0.24 -17.99
N LYS A 192 7.94 0.17 -17.52
CA LYS A 192 8.49 1.51 -17.83
C LYS A 192 8.77 1.69 -19.34
N PRO A 193 8.28 2.79 -19.97
CA PRO A 193 8.58 3.07 -21.37
C PRO A 193 10.07 3.41 -21.60
N PRO A 194 10.68 3.00 -22.73
CA PRO A 194 12.06 3.32 -23.08
C PRO A 194 12.27 4.84 -23.27
N LYS A 195 13.45 5.35 -22.89
CA LYS A 195 13.78 6.78 -23.05
C LYS A 195 13.92 7.15 -24.54
N ARG A 196 13.19 8.19 -24.97
CA ARG A 196 13.05 8.66 -26.36
C ARG A 196 14.37 8.99 -27.08
N ASN A 197 15.44 9.28 -26.35
CA ASN A 197 16.74 9.71 -26.88
C ASN A 197 17.67 8.55 -27.30
N LYS A 198 17.22 7.29 -27.26
CA LYS A 198 18.03 6.12 -27.66
C LYS A 198 17.56 5.41 -28.93
N PHE A 199 16.49 5.86 -29.58
CA PHE A 199 15.96 5.18 -30.77
C PHE A 199 16.14 6.03 -32.03
N PRO A 200 17.04 5.66 -32.96
CA PRO A 200 16.91 6.11 -34.35
C PRO A 200 15.58 5.59 -34.92
N MET A 201 14.93 6.37 -35.78
CA MET A 201 13.56 6.13 -36.30
C MET A 201 13.29 4.76 -36.96
N HIS A 202 14.29 3.89 -37.12
CA HIS A 202 14.19 2.61 -37.80
C HIS A 202 13.96 1.37 -36.92
N THR A 203 13.95 1.48 -35.58
CA THR A 203 13.98 0.27 -34.70
C THR A 203 12.69 0.00 -33.92
N PHE A 204 11.56 0.62 -34.30
CA PHE A 204 10.31 0.56 -33.54
C PHE A 204 9.63 -0.82 -33.53
N GLU A 205 9.97 -1.69 -34.48
CA GLU A 205 9.40 -3.04 -34.59
C GLU A 205 9.85 -4.01 -33.48
N TYR A 206 10.89 -3.64 -32.70
CA TYR A 206 11.47 -4.50 -31.67
C TYR A 206 11.01 -4.23 -30.23
N VAL A 207 10.28 -3.13 -29.95
CA VAL A 207 9.91 -2.76 -28.57
C VAL A 207 8.87 -3.72 -27.97
N HIS A 208 8.03 -4.35 -28.80
CA HIS A 208 7.10 -5.38 -28.34
C HIS A 208 7.77 -6.73 -27.98
N HIS A 209 9.06 -6.90 -28.31
CA HIS A 209 9.80 -8.15 -28.11
C HIS A 209 10.92 -8.07 -27.08
N LEU A 210 11.13 -6.93 -26.42
CA LEU A 210 12.11 -6.89 -25.33
C LEU A 210 11.58 -7.67 -24.12
N PRO A 211 12.32 -8.69 -23.64
CA PRO A 211 11.93 -9.42 -22.44
C PRO A 211 11.90 -8.44 -21.26
N PRO A 212 10.92 -8.54 -20.34
CA PRO A 212 10.94 -7.79 -19.09
C PRO A 212 12.32 -7.88 -18.41
N PRO A 213 12.79 -6.83 -17.73
CA PRO A 213 14.05 -6.87 -16.99
C PRO A 213 14.06 -8.09 -16.06
N ALA A 214 15.21 -8.75 -15.88
CA ALA A 214 15.34 -10.04 -15.21
C ALA A 214 14.61 -10.14 -13.85
N HIS A 215 14.47 -9.04 -13.11
CA HIS A 215 13.70 -8.99 -11.85
C HIS A 215 12.17 -9.13 -11.98
N CYS A 216 11.63 -9.07 -13.21
CA CYS A 216 10.20 -9.18 -13.55
C CYS A 216 9.86 -10.46 -14.33
N GLN A 217 10.83 -11.35 -14.54
CA GLN A 217 10.57 -12.65 -15.14
C GLN A 217 10.07 -13.59 -14.04
N PRO A 218 8.89 -14.22 -14.16
CA PRO A 218 8.66 -15.47 -13.45
C PRO A 218 9.74 -16.45 -13.93
N GLU A 219 10.39 -17.19 -13.02
CA GLU A 219 11.39 -18.21 -13.36
C GLU A 219 10.77 -19.28 -14.27
N LEU A 220 10.78 -19.04 -15.58
CA LEU A 220 10.60 -20.06 -16.61
C LEU A 220 12.01 -20.51 -16.98
N TYR A 221 12.44 -21.61 -16.35
CA TYR A 221 13.63 -22.36 -16.73
C TYR A 221 13.51 -22.79 -18.20
N PHE A 222 13.96 -21.95 -19.12
CA PHE A 222 14.31 -22.38 -20.47
C PHE A 222 15.73 -22.97 -20.40
N THR A 223 15.81 -24.24 -20.02
CA THR A 223 17.01 -25.03 -20.28
C THR A 223 17.12 -25.20 -21.79
N ASN A 224 18.15 -24.59 -22.36
CA ASN A 224 18.57 -24.78 -23.74
C ASN A 224 18.67 -26.27 -24.06
N GLY A 225 17.89 -26.73 -25.03
CA GLY A 225 18.13 -27.99 -25.75
C GLY A 225 17.16 -29.11 -25.44
N GLY A 226 16.19 -29.29 -26.34
CA GLY A 226 15.75 -30.62 -26.80
C GLY A 226 14.80 -31.42 -25.89
N THR A 227 13.61 -31.66 -26.43
CA THR A 227 12.62 -32.70 -26.08
C THR A 227 11.68 -32.43 -24.88
N MET A 228 10.42 -32.15 -25.26
CA MET A 228 9.22 -32.27 -24.43
C MET A 228 9.02 -33.76 -24.10
N LYS A 229 8.93 -34.10 -22.82
CA LYS A 229 8.24 -35.33 -22.37
C LYS A 229 7.12 -34.91 -21.42
N LEU A 230 5.94 -35.44 -21.72
CA LEU A 230 4.65 -35.21 -21.05
C LEU A 230 4.73 -35.40 -19.53
#